data_AF-A0A2V2BV82-F1
#
_entry.id   AF-A0A2V2BV82-F1
#
_cell.length_a   1.000
_cell.length_b   1.000
_cell.length_c   1.000
_cell.angle_alpha   90.00
_cell.angle_beta   90.00
_cell.angle_gamma   90.00
#
_symmetry.space_group_name_H-M   'P 1'
#
loop_
_entity.id
_entity.type
_entity.pdbx_description
1 polymer ?
#
loop_
_entity_poly.entity_id
_entity_poly.type
_entity_poly.pdbx_seq_one_letter_code
_entity_poly.pdbx_strand_id
1 'polypeptide(L)'
;MMRIHPKNRRGAFTLVEVMLAVGVMAIAISSMIGLLSAITANINQIRQQNKAVTLVANVETILKEKNFDTVYQWVLNPTEPHVIYFWDEYQNPDDPDNSSLVTISSEQEGMMSGMPPDNEHLKRSEGEVYRVLVSVYQEGLKGEKITVGDSAEYGGGALPGDSQMYAVAYLPIKVEILADPRDDIISGMGEESQNVQRRVYDDVVIKMR
;
A
#
# COMPACT_ATOMS: atom_id res chain seq x y z
N MET A 1 -63.02 26.07 53.20
CA MET A 1 -62.41 24.74 52.99
C MET A 1 -61.19 24.93 52.10
N MET A 2 -59.98 24.89 52.66
CA MET A 2 -58.73 25.30 51.99
C MET A 2 -58.02 24.06 51.44
N ARG A 3 -57.88 23.95 50.11
CA ARG A 3 -57.03 22.94 49.46
C ARG A 3 -55.60 23.47 49.41
N ILE A 4 -54.70 22.80 50.12
CA ILE A 4 -53.26 23.07 50.09
C ILE A 4 -52.71 22.42 48.81
N HIS A 5 -52.10 23.21 47.92
CA HIS A 5 -51.30 22.68 46.81
C HIS A 5 -49.94 22.21 47.33
N PRO A 6 -49.46 21.01 46.96
CA PRO A 6 -48.11 20.59 47.28
C PRO A 6 -47.09 21.44 46.50
N LYS A 7 -46.22 22.11 47.24
CA LYS A 7 -45.11 22.90 46.72
C LYS A 7 -44.05 21.95 46.17
N ASN A 8 -43.86 21.91 44.85
CA ASN A 8 -42.77 21.17 44.21
C ASN A 8 -41.42 21.65 44.79
N ARG A 9 -40.80 20.86 45.66
CA ARG A 9 -39.42 21.09 46.12
C ARG A 9 -38.51 20.73 44.96
N ARG A 10 -37.97 21.74 44.26
CA ARG A 10 -36.78 21.56 43.43
C ARG A 10 -35.62 21.26 44.38
N GLY A 11 -35.24 19.99 44.49
CA GLY A 11 -34.04 19.59 45.23
C GLY A 11 -32.80 20.16 44.53
N ALA A 12 -31.91 20.80 45.28
CA ALA A 12 -30.59 21.16 44.76
C ALA A 12 -29.72 19.90 44.70
N PHE A 13 -28.99 19.72 43.60
CA PHE A 13 -28.11 18.55 43.41
C PHE A 13 -26.99 18.53 44.46
N THR A 14 -26.68 17.35 44.96
CA THR A 14 -25.58 17.18 45.91
C THR A 14 -24.23 17.15 45.19
N LEU A 15 -23.16 17.57 45.88
CA LEU A 15 -21.81 17.58 45.30
C LEU A 15 -21.35 16.19 44.85
N VAL A 16 -21.79 15.14 45.55
CA VAL A 16 -21.51 13.74 45.20
C VAL A 16 -22.19 13.34 43.89
N GLU A 17 -23.46 13.71 43.68
CA GLU A 17 -24.17 13.43 42.42
C GLU A 17 -23.51 14.14 41.23
N VAL A 18 -23.09 15.39 41.41
CA VAL A 18 -22.39 16.14 40.35
C VAL A 18 -21.05 15.50 40.02
N MET A 19 -20.28 15.08 41.03
CA MET A 19 -18.99 14.40 40.81
C MET A 19 -19.17 13.04 40.13
N LEU A 20 -20.17 12.25 40.52
CA LEU A 20 -20.51 11.00 39.84
C LEU A 20 -20.93 11.25 38.39
N ALA A 21 -21.79 12.23 38.13
CA ALA A 21 -22.24 12.57 36.78
C ALA A 21 -21.05 13.01 35.90
N VAL A 22 -20.17 13.85 36.41
CA VAL A 22 -18.96 14.28 35.69
C VAL A 22 -18.01 13.11 35.43
N GLY A 23 -17.83 12.21 36.40
CA GLY A 23 -17.02 11.00 36.22
C GLY A 23 -17.57 10.07 35.14
N VAL A 24 -18.89 9.83 35.13
CA VAL A 24 -19.54 9.03 34.09
C VAL A 24 -19.43 9.69 32.71
N MET A 25 -19.63 11.01 32.62
CA MET A 25 -19.46 11.75 31.37
C MET A 25 -18.02 11.70 30.85
N ALA A 26 -17.02 11.85 31.73
CA ALA A 26 -15.61 11.80 31.34
C ALA A 26 -15.22 10.41 30.79
N ILE A 27 -15.69 9.33 31.42
CA ILE A 27 -15.48 7.96 30.92
C ILE A 27 -16.16 7.78 29.55
N ALA A 28 -17.42 8.19 29.41
CA ALA A 28 -18.16 8.05 28.16
C ALA A 28 -17.49 8.78 26.98
N ILE A 29 -17.02 10.01 27.21
CA ILE A 29 -16.31 10.80 26.17
C ILE A 29 -14.98 10.13 25.81
N SER A 30 -14.21 9.70 26.83
CA SER A 30 -12.92 9.03 26.61
C SER A 30 -13.08 7.72 25.83
N SER A 31 -14.11 6.93 26.14
CA SER A 31 -14.44 5.72 25.39
C SER A 31 -14.83 6.01 23.94
N MET A 32 -15.63 7.06 23.68
CA MET A 32 -15.99 7.44 22.32
C MET A 32 -14.79 7.91 21.50
N ILE A 33 -13.87 8.67 22.10
CA ILE A 33 -12.61 9.08 21.43
C ILE A 33 -11.75 7.84 21.11
N GLY A 34 -11.63 6.90 22.06
CA GLY A 34 -10.89 5.65 21.84
C GLY A 34 -11.46 4.82 20.70
N LEU A 35 -12.79 4.69 20.64
CA LEU A 35 -13.48 3.98 19.55
C LEU A 35 -13.30 4.70 18.20
N LEU A 36 -13.41 6.03 18.16
CA LEU A 36 -13.20 6.80 16.93
C LEU A 36 -11.77 6.64 16.39
N SER A 37 -10.78 6.67 17.28
CA SER A 37 -9.37 6.43 16.94
C SER A 37 -9.18 5.03 16.35
N ALA A 38 -9.73 4.00 17.00
CA ALA A 38 -9.66 2.62 16.51
C ALA A 38 -10.38 2.44 15.16
N ILE A 39 -11.54 3.07 14.98
CA ILE A 39 -12.28 3.05 13.69
C ILE A 39 -11.46 3.75 12.61
N THR A 40 -10.87 4.91 12.90
CA THR A 40 -10.05 5.65 11.92
C THR A 40 -8.83 4.83 11.49
N ALA A 41 -8.16 4.17 12.44
CA ALA A 41 -7.04 3.27 12.14
C ALA A 41 -7.47 2.10 11.24
N ASN A 42 -8.60 1.45 11.56
CA ASN A 42 -9.17 0.37 10.74
C ASN A 42 -9.54 0.85 9.34
N ILE A 43 -10.14 2.04 9.19
CA ILE A 43 -10.49 2.61 7.89
C ILE A 43 -9.24 2.87 7.06
N ASN A 44 -8.19 3.46 7.65
CA ASN A 44 -6.93 3.70 6.96
C ASN A 44 -6.29 2.38 6.51
N GLN A 45 -6.28 1.37 7.37
CA GLN A 45 -5.78 0.04 7.02
C GLN A 45 -6.58 -0.59 5.87
N ILE A 46 -7.91 -0.53 5.91
CA ILE A 46 -8.78 -1.04 4.83
C ILE A 46 -8.53 -0.28 3.52
N ARG A 47 -8.37 1.05 3.59
CA ARG A 47 -8.05 1.88 2.42
C ARG A 47 -6.73 1.44 1.79
N GLN A 48 -5.69 1.23 2.60
CA GLN A 48 -4.39 0.74 2.10
C GLN A 48 -4.51 -0.64 1.48
N GLN A 49 -5.25 -1.56 2.09
CA GLN A 49 -5.46 -2.90 1.54
C GLN A 49 -6.20 -2.88 0.20
N ASN A 50 -7.29 -2.12 0.09
CA ASN A 50 -8.04 -1.98 -1.15
C ASN A 50 -7.18 -1.36 -2.27
N LYS A 51 -6.37 -0.35 -1.91
CA LYS A 51 -5.44 0.27 -2.84
C LYS A 51 -4.36 -0.71 -3.28
N ALA A 52 -3.78 -1.47 -2.35
CA ALA A 52 -2.78 -2.48 -2.63
C ALA A 52 -3.29 -3.55 -3.63
N VAL A 53 -4.51 -4.07 -3.44
CA VAL A 53 -5.13 -5.02 -4.39
C VAL A 53 -5.24 -4.42 -5.80
N THR A 54 -5.63 -3.14 -5.90
CA THR A 54 -5.68 -2.43 -7.19
C THR A 54 -4.30 -2.29 -7.82
N LEU A 55 -3.29 -1.98 -7.01
CA LEU A 55 -1.91 -1.87 -7.47
C LEU A 55 -1.33 -3.20 -7.92
N VAL A 56 -1.65 -4.33 -7.26
CA VAL A 56 -1.29 -5.67 -7.75
C VAL A 56 -1.87 -5.91 -9.14
N ALA A 57 -3.14 -5.59 -9.36
CA ALA A 57 -3.75 -5.72 -10.69
C ALA A 57 -3.08 -4.81 -11.75
N ASN A 58 -2.66 -3.60 -11.37
CA ASN A 58 -1.88 -2.73 -12.25
C ASN A 58 -0.49 -3.29 -12.55
N VAL A 59 0.19 -3.85 -11.54
CA VAL A 59 1.48 -4.53 -11.70
C VAL A 59 1.34 -5.73 -12.62
N GLU A 60 0.32 -6.57 -12.45
CA GLU A 60 0.03 -7.67 -13.37
C GLU A 60 -0.16 -7.19 -14.81
N THR A 61 -0.87 -6.08 -14.99
CA THR A 61 -1.11 -5.50 -16.32
C THR A 61 0.20 -5.05 -16.94
N ILE A 62 1.03 -4.29 -16.21
CA ILE A 62 2.37 -3.88 -16.66
C ILE A 62 3.22 -5.10 -17.01
N LEU A 63 3.25 -6.10 -16.13
CA LEU A 63 4.00 -7.33 -16.35
C LEU A 63 3.51 -8.06 -17.59
N LYS A 64 2.20 -8.11 -17.87
CA LYS A 64 1.64 -8.73 -19.08
C LYS A 64 2.03 -7.96 -20.35
N GLU A 65 2.04 -6.64 -20.32
CA GLU A 65 2.38 -5.77 -21.45
C GLU A 65 3.87 -5.80 -21.81
N LYS A 66 4.76 -5.88 -20.81
CA LYS A 66 6.21 -6.01 -21.06
C LYS A 66 6.53 -7.40 -21.60
N ASN A 67 7.56 -7.48 -22.45
CA ASN A 67 8.07 -8.78 -22.90
C ASN A 67 8.72 -9.56 -21.74
N PHE A 68 8.89 -10.86 -21.90
CA PHE A 68 9.49 -11.70 -20.86
C PHE A 68 10.91 -11.26 -20.51
N ASP A 69 11.74 -10.96 -21.52
CA ASP A 69 13.14 -10.61 -21.33
C ASP A 69 13.33 -9.35 -20.47
N THR A 70 12.52 -8.31 -20.67
CA THR A 70 12.54 -7.08 -19.85
C THR A 70 12.18 -7.38 -18.41
N VAL A 71 11.09 -8.13 -18.17
CA VAL A 71 10.68 -8.52 -16.81
C VAL A 71 11.73 -9.43 -16.16
N TYR A 72 12.36 -10.31 -16.92
CA TYR A 72 13.44 -11.16 -16.44
C TYR A 72 14.63 -10.34 -15.95
N GLN A 73 15.03 -9.32 -16.71
CA GLN A 73 16.10 -8.40 -16.30
C GLN A 73 15.75 -7.62 -15.03
N TRP A 74 14.48 -7.24 -14.84
CA TRP A 74 14.02 -6.56 -13.62
C TRP A 74 14.22 -7.40 -12.35
N VAL A 75 14.08 -8.72 -12.45
CA VAL A 75 14.14 -9.62 -11.30
C VAL A 75 15.40 -10.49 -11.25
N LEU A 76 16.32 -10.29 -12.18
CA LEU A 76 17.57 -11.05 -12.31
C LEU A 76 18.36 -11.05 -11.01
N ASN A 77 18.45 -9.86 -10.38
CA ASN A 77 19.12 -9.68 -9.11
C ASN A 77 18.10 -9.48 -7.97
N PRO A 78 17.86 -10.48 -7.10
CA PRO A 78 16.92 -10.34 -5.99
C PRO A 78 17.34 -9.30 -4.95
N THR A 79 18.62 -8.92 -4.87
CA THR A 79 19.08 -7.90 -3.91
C THR A 79 18.86 -6.47 -4.40
N GLU A 80 18.54 -6.29 -5.68
CA GLU A 80 18.29 -5.00 -6.32
C GLU A 80 16.92 -5.06 -6.98
N PRO A 81 15.82 -5.02 -6.20
CA PRO A 81 14.48 -5.10 -6.74
C PRO A 81 14.21 -3.95 -7.70
N HIS A 82 13.54 -4.24 -8.82
CA HIS A 82 13.02 -3.19 -9.69
C HIS A 82 11.92 -2.42 -8.97
N VAL A 83 11.87 -1.11 -9.16
CA VAL A 83 10.96 -0.23 -8.43
C VAL A 83 9.97 0.37 -9.39
N ILE A 84 8.68 0.26 -9.07
CA ILE A 84 7.60 0.92 -9.81
C ILE A 84 6.90 1.89 -8.87
N TYR A 85 6.76 3.14 -9.29
CA TYR A 85 6.01 4.13 -8.55
C TYR A 85 4.58 4.20 -9.09
N PHE A 86 3.62 4.35 -8.18
CA PHE A 86 2.23 4.63 -8.48
C PHE A 86 1.74 5.78 -7.63
N TRP A 87 0.91 6.63 -8.21
CA TRP A 87 0.25 7.72 -7.50
C TRP A 87 -1.09 8.02 -8.17
N ASP A 88 -2.01 8.63 -7.43
CA ASP A 88 -3.32 8.99 -7.97
C ASP A 88 -3.34 10.46 -8.36
N GLU A 89 -3.71 10.77 -9.60
CA GLU A 89 -3.90 12.14 -10.10
C GLU A 89 -5.37 12.40 -10.46
N TYR A 90 -5.81 13.64 -10.28
CA TYR A 90 -7.08 14.10 -10.82
C TYR A 90 -7.04 14.09 -12.36
N GLN A 91 -8.03 13.46 -13.00
CA GLN A 91 -8.15 13.44 -14.46
C GLN A 91 -8.29 14.85 -15.06
N ASN A 92 -9.01 15.72 -14.37
CA ASN A 92 -9.26 17.09 -14.77
C ASN A 92 -9.03 18.02 -13.56
N PRO A 93 -7.79 18.49 -13.33
CA PRO A 93 -7.47 19.33 -12.18
C PRO A 93 -8.17 20.70 -12.22
N ASP A 94 -8.63 21.13 -13.40
CA ASP A 94 -9.27 22.43 -13.61
C ASP A 94 -10.82 22.37 -13.55
N ASP A 95 -11.41 21.18 -13.42
CA ASP A 95 -12.86 20.99 -13.36
C ASP A 95 -13.30 20.70 -11.92
N PRO A 96 -13.96 21.65 -11.23
CA PRO A 96 -14.42 21.46 -9.85
C PRO A 96 -15.48 20.35 -9.72
N ASP A 97 -16.13 19.96 -10.82
CA ASP A 97 -17.19 18.94 -10.83
C ASP A 97 -16.66 17.54 -11.23
N ASN A 98 -15.39 17.41 -11.64
CA ASN A 98 -14.77 16.11 -11.99
C ASN A 98 -13.53 15.81 -11.13
N SER A 99 -13.77 15.44 -9.88
CA SER A 99 -12.75 14.97 -8.93
C SER A 99 -12.36 13.50 -9.10
N SER A 100 -12.48 12.93 -10.30
CA SER A 100 -12.13 11.54 -10.55
C SER A 100 -10.61 11.35 -10.51
N LEU A 101 -10.14 10.47 -9.61
CA LEU A 101 -8.74 10.08 -9.53
C LEU A 101 -8.42 8.92 -10.48
N VAL A 102 -7.24 8.96 -11.07
CA VAL A 102 -6.66 7.85 -11.85
C VAL A 102 -5.30 7.50 -11.30
N THR A 103 -5.05 6.21 -11.19
CA THR A 103 -3.72 5.70 -10.84
C THR A 103 -2.80 5.78 -12.04
N ILE A 104 -1.74 6.57 -11.88
CA ILE A 104 -0.63 6.73 -12.81
C ILE A 104 0.52 5.84 -12.34
N SER A 105 1.35 5.38 -13.28
CA SER A 105 2.52 4.56 -13.00
C SER A 105 3.78 5.13 -13.66
N SER A 106 4.94 4.99 -13.01
CA SER A 106 6.24 5.30 -13.62
C SER A 106 6.56 4.45 -14.85
N GLU A 107 5.87 3.32 -15.06
CA GLU A 107 6.07 2.42 -16.20
C GLU A 107 5.18 2.72 -17.42
N GLN A 108 4.28 3.72 -17.29
CA GLN A 108 3.43 4.17 -18.40
C GLN A 108 4.23 4.93 -19.46
N GLU A 109 3.71 4.94 -20.69
CA GLU A 109 4.33 5.64 -21.81
C GLU A 109 4.46 7.15 -21.53
N GLY A 110 5.63 7.72 -21.82
CA GLY A 110 5.94 9.13 -21.53
C GLY A 110 6.50 9.40 -20.13
N MET A 111 6.46 8.42 -19.22
CA MET A 111 7.08 8.52 -17.89
C MET A 111 8.53 8.03 -17.90
N MET A 112 9.29 8.48 -16.91
CA MET A 112 10.62 7.93 -16.62
C MET A 112 10.46 6.67 -15.76
N SER A 113 10.76 5.50 -16.33
CA SER A 113 10.73 4.21 -15.64
C SER A 113 11.59 4.22 -14.37
N GLY A 114 11.05 3.63 -13.30
CA GLY A 114 11.70 3.58 -11.99
C GLY A 114 11.87 4.91 -11.26
N MET A 115 11.28 6.01 -11.73
CA MET A 115 11.36 7.31 -11.06
C MET A 115 10.07 7.66 -10.31
N PRO A 116 10.18 8.33 -9.14
CA PRO A 116 9.03 8.89 -8.45
C PRO A 116 8.37 10.01 -9.28
N PRO A 117 7.12 10.39 -8.97
CA PRO A 117 6.47 11.53 -9.61
C PRO A 117 7.27 12.81 -9.40
N ASP A 118 7.35 13.63 -10.44
CA ASP A 118 7.95 14.96 -10.35
C ASP A 118 7.03 15.95 -9.62
N ASN A 119 7.50 17.19 -9.47
CA ASN A 119 6.74 18.23 -8.78
C ASN A 119 5.42 18.61 -9.49
N GLU A 120 5.30 18.43 -10.81
CA GLU A 120 4.06 18.74 -11.53
C GLU A 120 3.02 17.65 -11.30
N HIS A 121 3.43 16.39 -11.43
CA HIS A 121 2.60 15.23 -11.12
C HIS A 121 2.18 15.24 -9.65
N LEU A 122 3.09 15.56 -8.73
CA LEU A 122 2.77 15.68 -7.32
C LEU A 122 1.75 16.78 -7.04
N LYS A 123 1.80 17.93 -7.70
CA LYS A 123 0.79 18.99 -7.48
C LYS A 123 -0.63 18.53 -7.80
N ARG A 124 -0.78 17.66 -8.81
CA ARG A 124 -2.06 17.08 -9.23
C ARG A 124 -2.43 15.80 -8.49
N SER A 125 -1.53 15.27 -7.67
CA SER A 125 -1.77 14.02 -6.97
C SER A 125 -2.57 14.19 -5.69
N GLU A 126 -3.33 13.16 -5.33
CA GLU A 126 -4.00 13.03 -4.04
C GLU A 126 -3.51 11.78 -3.31
N GLY A 127 -3.32 11.88 -1.99
CA GLY A 127 -2.91 10.77 -1.15
C GLY A 127 -1.41 10.51 -1.13
N GLU A 128 -1.06 9.25 -0.91
CA GLU A 128 0.32 8.76 -0.78
C GLU A 128 0.88 8.34 -2.15
N VAL A 129 2.20 8.28 -2.24
CA VAL A 129 2.90 7.67 -3.37
C VAL A 129 3.21 6.24 -2.99
N TYR A 130 2.82 5.31 -3.84
CA TYR A 130 3.07 3.90 -3.63
C TYR A 130 4.32 3.48 -4.39
N ARG A 131 5.24 2.87 -3.67
CA ARG A 131 6.45 2.29 -4.22
C ARG A 131 6.33 0.78 -4.20
N VAL A 132 6.44 0.17 -5.36
CA VAL A 132 6.27 -1.26 -5.54
C VAL A 132 7.62 -1.87 -5.88
N LEU A 133 8.12 -2.74 -5.01
CA LEU A 133 9.34 -3.50 -5.24
C LEU A 133 8.98 -4.81 -5.93
N VAL A 134 9.64 -5.06 -7.05
CA VAL A 134 9.45 -6.22 -7.91
C VAL A 134 10.74 -7.02 -7.90
N SER A 135 10.70 -8.24 -7.38
CA SER A 135 11.85 -9.14 -7.27
C SER A 135 11.46 -10.58 -7.57
N VAL A 136 12.44 -11.46 -7.74
CA VAL A 136 12.15 -12.89 -7.94
C VAL A 136 11.69 -13.52 -6.63
N TYR A 137 10.58 -14.26 -6.67
CA TYR A 137 10.15 -15.09 -5.55
C TYR A 137 10.93 -16.40 -5.53
N GLN A 138 12.10 -16.38 -4.87
CA GLN A 138 13.06 -17.49 -4.90
C GLN A 138 12.51 -18.81 -4.36
N GLU A 139 11.65 -18.77 -3.34
CA GLU A 139 11.02 -19.98 -2.79
C GLU A 139 10.15 -20.70 -3.82
N GLY A 140 9.53 -19.97 -4.75
CA GLY A 140 8.73 -20.54 -5.83
C GLY A 140 9.55 -21.23 -6.91
N LEU A 141 10.88 -21.13 -6.87
CA LEU A 141 11.79 -21.80 -7.79
C LEU A 141 12.59 -22.92 -7.13
N LYS A 142 12.53 -23.07 -5.80
CA LYS A 142 13.34 -24.09 -5.12
C LYS A 142 12.97 -25.50 -5.60
N GLY A 143 13.98 -26.28 -5.96
CA GLY A 143 13.78 -27.61 -6.54
C GLY A 143 13.54 -27.62 -8.05
N GLU A 144 13.34 -26.45 -8.69
CA GLU A 144 13.19 -26.36 -10.14
C GLU A 144 14.54 -26.37 -10.85
N LYS A 145 14.58 -26.94 -12.05
CA LYS A 145 15.77 -26.86 -12.92
C LYS A 145 15.68 -25.59 -13.75
N ILE A 146 16.26 -24.51 -13.24
CA ILE A 146 16.09 -23.19 -13.85
C ILE A 146 17.05 -22.88 -14.99
N THR A 147 18.07 -23.71 -15.23
CA THR A 147 19.07 -23.50 -16.29
C THR A 147 18.93 -24.56 -17.38
N VAL A 148 18.90 -24.15 -18.65
CA VAL A 148 18.81 -25.06 -19.80
C VAL A 148 20.05 -25.94 -19.88
N GLY A 149 19.84 -27.25 -19.96
CA GLY A 149 20.92 -28.25 -20.08
C GLY A 149 21.62 -28.57 -18.76
N ASP A 150 21.28 -27.88 -17.67
CA ASP A 150 21.72 -28.23 -16.33
C ASP A 150 20.75 -29.21 -15.67
N SER A 151 21.29 -30.09 -14.84
CA SER A 151 20.52 -31.01 -14.01
C SER A 151 20.40 -30.55 -12.56
N ALA A 152 21.14 -29.51 -12.17
CA ALA A 152 21.09 -28.92 -10.84
C ALA A 152 19.73 -28.27 -10.59
N GLU A 153 19.18 -28.56 -9.42
CA GLU A 153 17.99 -27.89 -8.90
C GLU A 153 18.37 -26.56 -8.28
N TYR A 154 17.48 -25.58 -8.41
CA TYR A 154 17.69 -24.27 -7.85
C TYR A 154 17.60 -24.31 -6.33
N GLY A 155 18.66 -23.82 -5.68
CA GLY A 155 18.77 -23.73 -4.21
C GLY A 155 18.57 -22.33 -3.64
N GLY A 156 18.34 -21.32 -4.49
CA GLY A 156 18.30 -19.90 -4.13
C GLY A 156 19.45 -19.09 -4.75
N GLY A 157 19.30 -17.77 -4.79
CA GLY A 157 20.28 -16.83 -5.34
C GLY A 157 19.78 -16.02 -6.54
N ALA A 158 20.69 -15.65 -7.42
CA ALA A 158 20.36 -14.96 -8.67
C ALA A 158 19.89 -15.96 -9.73
N LEU A 159 19.10 -15.47 -10.67
CA LEU A 159 18.71 -16.23 -11.86
C LEU A 159 19.90 -16.35 -12.84
N PRO A 160 19.84 -17.27 -13.83
CA PRO A 160 20.79 -17.29 -14.94
C PRO A 160 20.96 -15.90 -15.57
N GLY A 161 22.17 -15.56 -16.00
CA GLY A 161 22.46 -14.21 -16.53
C GLY A 161 21.67 -13.80 -17.78
N ASP A 162 21.06 -14.76 -18.47
CA ASP A 162 20.29 -14.58 -19.71
C ASP A 162 18.96 -15.33 -19.61
N SER A 163 17.87 -14.70 -20.05
CA SER A 163 16.54 -15.29 -20.12
C SER A 163 16.49 -16.50 -21.06
N GLN A 164 17.37 -16.57 -22.07
CA GLN A 164 17.48 -17.72 -22.96
C GLN A 164 17.98 -18.98 -22.24
N MET A 165 18.82 -18.80 -21.22
CA MET A 165 19.32 -19.87 -20.37
C MET A 165 18.31 -20.29 -19.31
N TYR A 166 17.25 -19.52 -19.10
CA TYR A 166 16.19 -19.88 -18.19
C TYR A 166 15.36 -21.04 -18.76
N ALA A 167 15.11 -22.08 -17.98
CA ALA A 167 14.46 -23.32 -18.45
C ALA A 167 12.98 -23.44 -18.08
N VAL A 168 12.49 -22.67 -17.10
CA VAL A 168 11.11 -22.77 -16.62
C VAL A 168 10.18 -21.92 -17.51
N ALA A 169 8.93 -22.36 -17.66
CA ALA A 169 7.91 -21.68 -18.48
C ALA A 169 7.26 -20.47 -17.78
N TYR A 170 7.52 -20.29 -16.49
CA TYR A 170 6.95 -19.25 -15.66
C TYR A 170 8.04 -18.64 -14.78
N LEU A 171 7.85 -17.39 -14.39
CA LEU A 171 8.72 -16.63 -13.51
C LEU A 171 7.88 -16.12 -12.33
N PRO A 172 8.08 -16.64 -11.11
CA PRO A 172 7.37 -16.16 -9.93
C PRO A 172 8.02 -14.88 -9.41
N ILE A 173 7.21 -13.85 -9.24
CA ILE A 173 7.62 -12.48 -8.94
C ILE A 173 7.01 -12.09 -7.60
N LYS A 174 7.86 -11.74 -6.64
CA LYS A 174 7.45 -11.14 -5.38
C LYS A 174 7.19 -9.66 -5.60
N VAL A 175 6.03 -9.19 -5.16
CA VAL A 175 5.59 -7.80 -5.23
C VAL A 175 5.42 -7.28 -3.82
N GLU A 176 6.12 -6.22 -3.46
CA GLU A 176 6.00 -5.58 -2.14
C GLU A 176 5.55 -4.13 -2.32
N ILE A 177 4.41 -3.80 -1.73
CA ILE A 177 3.79 -2.48 -1.86
C ILE A 177 4.08 -1.68 -0.60
N LEU A 178 4.72 -0.54 -0.80
CA LEU A 178 5.13 0.39 0.22
C LEU A 178 4.37 1.70 0.03
N ALA A 179 3.87 2.26 1.12
CA ALA A 179 3.24 3.56 1.13
C ALA A 179 4.24 4.63 1.60
N ASP A 180 4.66 5.50 0.68
CA ASP A 180 5.53 6.62 0.97
C ASP A 180 4.68 7.90 1.14
N PRO A 181 4.83 8.62 2.27
CA PRO A 181 4.22 9.93 2.43
C PRO A 181 4.65 10.89 1.33
N ARG A 182 3.75 11.76 0.89
CA ARG A 182 4.00 12.68 -0.23
C ARG A 182 5.15 13.67 0.05
N ASP A 183 5.38 13.98 1.31
CA ASP A 183 6.45 14.85 1.80
C ASP A 183 7.78 14.12 2.07
N ASP A 184 7.79 12.79 1.98
CA ASP A 184 8.97 11.95 2.26
C ASP A 184 9.02 10.72 1.34
N ILE A 185 9.09 10.98 0.03
CA ILE A 185 9.13 9.96 -1.02
C ILE A 185 10.55 9.40 -1.13
N ILE A 186 10.70 8.08 -0.98
CA ILE A 186 11.99 7.41 -1.14
C ILE A 186 12.23 7.12 -2.62
N SER A 187 13.41 7.52 -3.11
CA SER A 187 13.88 7.18 -4.45
C SER A 187 14.63 5.84 -4.46
N GLY A 188 14.32 4.96 -5.41
CA GLY A 188 14.91 3.63 -5.52
C GLY A 188 14.39 2.62 -4.48
N MET A 189 15.17 1.58 -4.19
CA MET A 189 14.72 0.47 -3.32
C MET A 189 14.58 0.83 -1.84
N GLY A 190 15.16 1.95 -1.40
CA GLY A 190 15.14 2.37 0.01
C GLY A 190 15.93 1.45 0.93
N GLU A 191 16.02 1.82 2.20
CA GLU A 191 16.59 0.95 3.23
C GLU A 191 15.55 -0.02 3.80
N GLU A 192 15.97 -1.24 4.15
CA GLU A 192 15.05 -2.25 4.69
C GLU A 192 14.36 -1.78 5.98
N SER A 193 15.06 -1.03 6.83
CA SER A 193 14.52 -0.47 8.07
C SER A 193 13.31 0.45 7.83
N GLN A 194 13.34 1.21 6.74
CA GLN A 194 12.25 2.10 6.30
C GLN A 194 11.15 1.27 5.62
N ASN A 195 11.54 0.32 4.78
CA ASN A 195 10.61 -0.51 4.03
C ASN A 195 9.70 -1.34 4.93
N VAL A 196 10.21 -1.91 6.03
CA VAL A 196 9.40 -2.67 7.00
C VAL A 196 8.26 -1.83 7.58
N GLN A 197 8.49 -0.53 7.81
CA GLN A 197 7.48 0.36 8.40
C GLN A 197 6.45 0.84 7.36
N ARG A 198 6.85 0.91 6.10
CA ARG A 198 6.02 1.41 4.99
C ARG A 198 5.30 0.32 4.22
N ARG A 199 5.66 -0.95 4.43
CA ARG A 199 5.05 -2.09 3.74
C ARG A 199 3.60 -2.22 4.18
N VAL A 200 2.70 -2.06 3.21
CA VAL A 200 1.26 -2.18 3.43
C VAL A 200 0.72 -3.51 2.92
N TYR A 201 1.42 -4.14 1.96
CA TYR A 201 0.99 -5.40 1.34
C TYR A 201 2.15 -6.09 0.64
N ASP A 202 2.10 -7.41 0.55
CA ASP A 202 2.98 -8.23 -0.28
C ASP A 202 2.20 -9.34 -0.98
N ASP A 203 2.67 -9.74 -2.18
CA ASP A 203 2.05 -10.80 -2.96
C ASP A 203 3.06 -11.51 -3.87
N VAL A 204 2.61 -12.57 -4.50
CA VAL A 204 3.34 -13.28 -5.55
C VAL A 204 2.53 -13.30 -6.84
N VAL A 205 3.09 -12.74 -7.90
CA VAL A 205 2.54 -12.72 -9.25
C VAL A 205 3.35 -13.63 -10.15
N ILE A 206 2.72 -14.20 -11.19
CA ILE A 206 3.41 -15.07 -12.15
C ILE A 206 3.49 -14.37 -13.51
N LYS A 207 4.70 -14.27 -14.06
CA LYS A 207 4.93 -13.90 -15.47
C LYS A 207 5.19 -15.18 -16.28
N MET A 208 4.36 -15.43 -17.28
CA MET A 208 4.59 -16.51 -18.24
C MET A 208 5.65 -16.09 -19.27
N ARG A 209 6.43 -17.07 -19.73
CA ARG A 209 7.39 -16.91 -20.82
C ARG A 209 6.71 -16.73 -22.17
#